data_AF-A0A7D9KC24-F1
#
_entry.id   AF-A0A7D9KC24-F1
#
_cell.length_a   1.000
_cell.length_b   1.000
_cell.length_c   1.000
_cell.angle_alpha   90.00
_cell.angle_beta   90.00
_cell.angle_gamma   90.00
#
_symmetry.space_group_name_H-M   'P 1'
#
loop_
_entity.id
_entity.type
_entity.pdbx_description
1 polymer ?
#
loop_
_entity_poly.entity_id
_entity_poly.type
_entity_poly.pdbx_seq_one_letter_code
_entity_poly.pdbx_strand_id
1 'polypeptide(L)'
;MGKVLFTKSNVSYRNLSAMNLDAVRADLSNSDLCKNTDMFDVNELAICYNKTLESAINRHAPLRTKTIVTRPYLPWFNTEVKSAKREERRAERKWRRNKEPHDFQIYKSKKNYTIFVMNRSRKKIYTDFVLAGT
;
A
#
# COMPACT_ATOMS: atom_id res chain seq x y z
N MET A 1 3.60 13.35 27.19
CA MET A 1 3.24 13.21 25.77
C MET A 1 3.99 12.01 25.18
N GLY A 2 3.38 10.82 25.16
CA GLY A 2 4.04 9.63 24.57
C GLY A 2 4.15 9.79 23.05
N LYS A 3 5.37 9.76 22.51
CA LYS A 3 5.59 9.81 21.06
C LYS A 3 4.86 8.61 20.42
N VAL A 4 4.01 8.87 19.43
CA VAL A 4 3.42 7.81 18.61
C VAL A 4 4.57 7.09 17.91
N LEU A 5 4.89 5.88 18.37
CA LEU A 5 6.01 5.11 17.83
C LEU A 5 5.59 4.56 16.47
N PHE A 6 6.10 5.18 15.42
CA PHE A 6 6.03 4.62 14.07
C PHE A 6 7.05 3.50 13.98
N THR A 7 6.59 2.28 13.69
CA THR A 7 7.52 1.19 13.40
C THR A 7 7.91 1.28 11.94
N LYS A 8 9.22 1.23 11.69
CA LYS A 8 9.78 1.17 10.33
C LYS A 8 10.23 -0.26 10.09
N SER A 9 9.76 -0.87 9.01
CA SER A 9 10.25 -2.17 8.54
C SER A 9 10.78 -2.04 7.12
N ASN A 10 11.90 -2.70 6.84
CA ASN A 10 12.40 -2.81 5.48
C ASN A 10 11.87 -4.10 4.88
N VAL A 11 11.26 -4.00 3.70
CA VAL A 11 10.76 -5.15 2.95
C VAL A 11 11.41 -5.18 1.59
N SER A 12 11.96 -6.34 1.24
CA SER A 12 12.50 -6.63 -0.09
C SER A 12 11.41 -7.22 -0.97
N TYR A 13 11.31 -6.79 -2.21
CA TYR A 13 10.32 -7.27 -3.16
C TYR A 13 10.83 -7.20 -4.60
N ARG A 14 10.23 -8.00 -5.48
CA ARG A 14 10.43 -7.94 -6.93
C ARG A 14 9.09 -7.64 -7.59
N ASN A 15 9.10 -6.80 -8.62
CA ASN A 15 7.89 -6.50 -9.39
C ASN A 15 7.73 -7.49 -10.54
N LEU A 16 7.32 -8.72 -10.21
CA LEU A 16 7.21 -9.80 -11.21
C LEU A 16 6.09 -9.56 -12.21
N SER A 17 5.01 -8.87 -11.82
CA SER A 17 3.87 -8.60 -12.70
C SER A 17 4.16 -7.55 -13.77
N ALA A 18 5.16 -6.69 -13.57
CA ALA A 18 5.57 -5.68 -14.55
C ALA A 18 6.70 -6.17 -15.47
N MET A 19 7.10 -7.44 -15.39
CA MET A 19 8.13 -7.99 -16.25
C MET A 19 7.66 -8.05 -17.70
N ASN A 20 8.52 -7.64 -18.62
CA ASN A 20 8.30 -7.89 -20.04
C ASN A 20 8.58 -9.37 -20.33
N LEU A 21 7.52 -10.17 -20.45
CA LEU A 21 7.62 -11.61 -20.67
C LEU A 21 8.27 -11.96 -22.00
N ASP A 22 8.08 -11.15 -23.05
CA ASP A 22 8.67 -11.41 -24.36
C ASP A 22 10.18 -11.18 -24.35
N ALA A 23 10.63 -10.14 -23.63
CA ALA A 23 12.06 -9.92 -23.41
C ALA A 23 12.69 -11.04 -22.58
N VAL A 24 12.00 -11.54 -21.54
CA VAL A 24 12.46 -12.68 -20.74
C VAL A 24 12.56 -13.94 -21.60
N ARG A 25 11.55 -14.24 -22.42
CA ARG A 25 11.57 -15.38 -23.33
C ARG A 25 12.74 -15.29 -24.30
N ALA A 26 12.94 -14.12 -24.92
CA ALA A 26 14.05 -13.89 -25.82
C ALA A 26 15.41 -14.07 -25.14
N ASP A 27 15.57 -13.61 -23.89
CA ASP A 27 16.81 -13.79 -23.13
C ASP A 27 17.05 -15.28 -22.80
N LEU A 28 16.02 -16.00 -22.38
CA LEU A 28 16.09 -17.44 -22.10
C LEU A 28 16.38 -18.26 -23.36
N SER A 29 15.70 -18.01 -24.47
CA SER A 29 15.99 -18.67 -25.75
C SER A 29 17.41 -18.42 -26.24
N ASN A 30 18.00 -17.29 -25.84
CA ASN A 30 19.38 -16.97 -26.17
C ASN A 30 20.44 -17.51 -25.20
N SER A 31 20.02 -18.04 -24.06
CA SER A 31 20.90 -18.53 -23.00
C SER A 31 21.51 -19.90 -23.33
N ASP A 32 22.63 -20.19 -22.68
CA ASP A 32 23.33 -21.47 -22.80
C ASP A 32 22.43 -22.65 -22.43
N LEU A 33 21.49 -22.45 -21.50
CA LEU A 33 20.50 -23.46 -21.10
C LEU A 33 19.67 -23.99 -22.28
N CYS A 34 19.32 -23.14 -23.24
CA CYS A 34 18.52 -23.53 -24.41
C CYS A 34 19.36 -23.81 -25.66
N LYS A 35 20.63 -23.36 -25.69
CA LYS A 35 21.52 -23.50 -26.85
C LYS A 35 22.51 -24.66 -26.75
N ASN A 36 22.95 -25.03 -25.55
CA ASN A 36 23.87 -26.14 -25.34
C ASN A 36 23.10 -27.41 -24.97
N THR A 37 22.97 -28.32 -25.94
CA THR A 37 22.36 -29.65 -25.74
C THR A 37 23.37 -30.69 -25.24
N ASP A 38 24.67 -30.37 -25.23
CA ASP A 38 25.77 -31.29 -24.93
C ASP A 38 26.14 -31.35 -23.42
N MET A 39 25.22 -30.97 -22.54
CA MET A 39 25.43 -31.10 -21.09
C MET A 39 25.09 -32.54 -20.66
N PHE A 40 26.11 -33.39 -20.56
CA PHE A 40 25.95 -34.80 -20.22
C PHE A 40 25.81 -35.06 -18.72
N ASP A 41 26.22 -34.11 -17.87
CA ASP A 41 26.04 -34.20 -16.41
C ASP A 41 24.79 -33.45 -15.94
N VAL A 42 23.98 -34.16 -15.15
CA VAL A 42 22.71 -33.64 -14.61
C VAL A 42 22.96 -32.53 -13.59
N ASN A 43 24.05 -32.60 -12.81
CA ASN A 43 24.34 -31.56 -11.83
C ASN A 43 24.77 -30.26 -12.51
N GLU A 44 25.63 -30.35 -13.53
CA GLU A 44 25.99 -29.20 -14.35
C GLU A 44 24.76 -28.54 -14.98
N LEU A 45 23.83 -29.33 -15.52
CA LEU A 45 22.59 -28.82 -16.10
C LEU A 45 21.72 -28.10 -15.05
N ALA A 46 21.58 -28.67 -13.85
CA ALA A 46 20.84 -28.05 -12.75
C ALA A 46 21.47 -26.72 -12.30
N ILE A 47 22.80 -26.64 -12.27
CA ILE A 47 23.53 -25.41 -11.97
C ILE A 47 23.28 -24.36 -13.05
N CYS A 48 23.37 -24.74 -14.33
CA CYS A 48 23.12 -23.84 -15.46
C CYS A 48 21.68 -23.31 -15.43
N TYR A 49 20.71 -24.19 -15.18
CA TYR A 49 19.30 -23.82 -15.02
C TYR A 49 19.10 -22.75 -13.94
N ASN A 50 19.57 -23.01 -12.72
CA ASN A 50 19.40 -22.10 -11.58
C ASN A 50 20.07 -20.74 -11.84
N LYS A 51 21.31 -20.74 -12.33
CA LYS A 51 22.05 -19.51 -12.64
C LYS A 51 21.39 -18.68 -13.72
N THR A 52 20.90 -19.34 -14.78
CA THR A 52 20.26 -18.67 -15.92
C THR A 52 18.96 -17.98 -15.48
N LEU A 53 18.11 -18.70 -14.72
CA LEU A 53 16.87 -18.14 -14.21
C LEU A 53 17.11 -17.02 -13.18
N GLU A 54 18.08 -17.20 -12.29
CA GLU A 54 18.44 -16.16 -11.33
C GLU A 54 18.90 -14.88 -12.05
N SER A 55 19.77 -15.01 -13.05
CA SER A 55 20.24 -13.90 -13.88
C SER A 55 19.08 -13.20 -14.61
N ALA A 56 18.21 -13.96 -15.27
CA ALA A 56 17.05 -13.44 -15.99
C ALA A 56 16.10 -12.67 -15.05
N ILE A 57 15.79 -13.24 -13.87
CA ILE A 57 14.95 -12.58 -12.88
C ILE A 57 15.63 -11.33 -12.33
N ASN A 58 16.94 -11.35 -12.07
CA ASN A 58 17.69 -10.18 -11.61
C ASN A 58 17.70 -9.05 -12.64
N ARG A 59 17.81 -9.38 -13.92
CA ARG A 59 17.80 -8.41 -15.02
C ARG A 59 16.42 -7.78 -15.22
N HIS A 60 15.38 -8.58 -15.26
CA HIS A 60 14.03 -8.13 -15.64
C HIS A 60 13.16 -7.71 -14.45
N ALA A 61 13.44 -8.20 -13.24
CA ALA A 61 12.79 -7.82 -12.00
C ALA A 61 13.80 -7.75 -10.85
N PRO A 62 14.65 -6.71 -10.83
CA PRO A 62 15.67 -6.56 -9.79
C PRO A 62 15.04 -6.50 -8.41
N LEU A 63 15.75 -7.05 -7.42
CA LEU A 63 15.33 -6.99 -6.02
C LEU A 63 15.37 -5.54 -5.55
N ARG A 64 14.23 -5.03 -5.10
CA ARG A 64 14.08 -3.68 -4.58
C ARG A 64 13.76 -3.72 -3.11
N THR A 65 14.28 -2.76 -2.36
CA THR A 65 13.94 -2.57 -0.95
C THR A 65 13.04 -1.35 -0.81
N LYS A 66 12.03 -1.45 0.05
CA LYS A 66 11.21 -0.31 0.47
C LYS A 66 11.07 -0.29 1.98
N THR A 67 11.16 0.89 2.55
CA THR A 67 10.85 1.11 3.96
C THR A 67 9.35 1.37 4.11
N ILE A 68 8.68 0.48 4.83
CA ILE A 68 7.27 0.60 5.18
C ILE A 68 7.20 1.23 6.57
N VAL A 69 6.42 2.31 6.68
CA VAL A 69 6.14 2.97 7.95
C VAL A 69 4.76 2.54 8.41
N THR A 70 4.70 1.66 9.42
CA THR A 70 3.44 1.25 10.02
C THR A 70 3.00 2.32 11.00
N ARG A 71 1.83 2.91 10.71
CA ARG A 71 1.20 3.87 11.60
C ARG A 71 0.27 3.12 12.54
N PRO A 72 0.36 3.33 13.87
CA PRO A 72 -0.56 2.69 14.79
C PRO A 72 -1.99 3.12 14.51
N TYR A 73 -2.92 2.21 14.80
CA TYR A 73 -4.34 2.49 14.68
C TYR A 73 -4.72 3.67 15.60
N LEU A 74 -5.37 4.69 15.04
CA LEU A 74 -5.85 5.84 15.78
C LEU A 74 -7.22 5.47 16.39
N PRO A 75 -7.36 5.30 17.72
CA PRO A 75 -8.61 4.80 18.31
C PRO A 75 -9.81 5.71 18.03
N TRP A 76 -9.58 7.02 17.92
CA TRP A 76 -10.62 8.00 17.61
C TRP A 76 -11.01 8.01 16.12
N PHE A 77 -10.21 7.41 15.22
CA PHE A 77 -10.50 7.34 13.79
C PHE A 77 -11.29 6.06 13.44
N ASN A 78 -12.45 5.93 14.06
CA ASN A 78 -13.35 4.78 13.93
C ASN A 78 -14.17 4.80 12.63
N THR A 79 -15.03 3.80 12.46
CA THR A 79 -15.92 3.64 11.29
C THR A 79 -16.89 4.81 11.11
N GLU A 80 -17.38 5.40 12.20
CA GLU A 80 -18.28 6.58 12.19
C GLU A 80 -17.56 7.82 11.63
N VAL A 81 -16.33 8.09 12.08
CA VAL A 81 -15.50 9.17 11.52
C VAL A 81 -15.22 8.91 10.03
N LYS A 82 -14.92 7.66 9.65
CA LYS A 82 -14.68 7.29 8.25
C LYS A 82 -15.92 7.51 7.37
N SER A 83 -17.11 7.13 7.84
CA SER A 83 -18.36 7.32 7.09
C SER A 83 -18.72 8.80 6.98
N ALA A 84 -18.61 9.58 8.06
CA ALA A 84 -18.86 11.02 8.05
C ALA A 84 -17.96 11.74 7.03
N LYS A 85 -16.65 11.47 7.05
CA LYS A 85 -15.70 12.04 6.07
C LYS A 85 -15.95 11.57 4.62
N ARG A 86 -16.56 10.39 4.42
CA ARG A 86 -16.95 9.91 3.09
C ARG A 86 -18.13 10.72 2.56
N GLU A 87 -19.14 10.93 3.39
CA GLU A 87 -20.34 11.72 3.04
C GLU A 87 -20.00 13.20 2.83
N GLU A 88 -19.13 13.77 3.66
CA GLU A 88 -18.60 15.13 3.48
C GLU A 88 -17.97 15.29 2.08
N ARG A 89 -17.07 14.38 1.68
CA ARG A 89 -16.43 14.44 0.35
C ARG A 89 -17.40 14.19 -0.80
N ARG A 90 -18.45 13.39 -0.59
CA ARG A 90 -19.52 13.18 -1.59
C ARG A 90 -20.29 14.48 -1.81
N ALA A 91 -20.75 15.11 -0.72
CA ALA A 91 -21.46 16.38 -0.78
C ALA A 91 -20.58 17.51 -1.34
N GLU A 92 -19.30 17.57 -0.95
CA GLU A 92 -18.34 18.55 -1.48
C GLU A 92 -18.15 18.39 -2.99
N ARG A 93 -17.97 17.16 -3.49
CA ARG A 93 -17.83 16.92 -4.93
C ARG A 93 -19.09 17.32 -5.71
N LYS A 94 -20.28 17.08 -5.15
CA LYS A 94 -21.55 17.50 -5.75
C LYS A 94 -21.64 19.03 -5.81
N TRP A 95 -21.39 19.71 -4.69
CA TRP A 95 -21.37 21.17 -4.64
C TRP A 95 -20.33 21.78 -5.57
N ARG A 96 -19.10 21.25 -5.62
CA ARG A 96 -18.05 21.78 -6.53
C ARG A 96 -18.42 21.64 -8.00
N ARG A 97 -19.25 20.65 -8.36
CA ARG A 97 -19.75 20.44 -9.72
C ARG A 97 -20.86 21.42 -10.07
N ASN A 98 -21.89 21.50 -9.24
CA ASN A 98 -23.11 22.25 -9.58
C ASN A 98 -23.07 23.72 -9.11
N LYS A 99 -22.28 24.02 -8.07
CA LYS A 99 -22.17 25.30 -7.36
C LYS A 99 -23.50 25.85 -6.82
N GLU A 100 -24.52 24.99 -6.68
CA GLU A 100 -25.82 25.41 -6.18
C GLU A 100 -25.81 25.73 -4.68
N PRO A 101 -26.57 26.73 -4.23
CA PRO A 101 -26.72 27.06 -2.81
C PRO A 101 -27.26 25.91 -1.96
N HIS A 102 -28.19 25.12 -2.51
CA HIS A 102 -28.74 23.95 -1.83
C HIS A 102 -27.66 22.89 -1.58
N ASP A 103 -26.87 22.55 -2.60
CA ASP A 103 -25.74 21.63 -2.48
C ASP A 103 -24.68 22.15 -1.50
N PHE A 104 -24.46 23.47 -1.44
CA PHE A 104 -23.59 24.08 -0.45
C PHE A 104 -24.09 23.88 0.99
N GLN A 105 -25.39 24.06 1.24
CA GLN A 105 -25.99 23.82 2.55
C GLN A 105 -25.83 22.36 2.97
N ILE A 106 -26.06 21.41 2.05
CA ILE A 106 -25.82 19.98 2.31
C ILE A 106 -24.36 19.76 2.69
N TYR A 107 -23.40 20.25 1.89
CA TYR A 107 -21.98 20.14 2.21
C TYR A 107 -21.65 20.71 3.60
N LYS A 108 -22.14 21.91 3.93
CA LYS A 108 -21.93 22.56 5.22
C LYS A 108 -22.46 21.71 6.37
N SER A 109 -23.64 21.11 6.23
CA SER A 109 -24.22 20.22 7.23
C SER A 109 -23.35 18.97 7.46
N LYS A 110 -22.86 18.33 6.38
CA LYS A 110 -22.01 17.13 6.46
C LYS A 110 -20.64 17.46 7.03
N LYS A 111 -20.08 18.63 6.71
CA LYS A 111 -18.84 19.14 7.31
C LYS A 111 -18.98 19.34 8.81
N ASN A 112 -20.04 20.03 9.24
CA ASN A 112 -20.31 20.26 10.67
C ASN A 112 -20.48 18.95 11.43
N TYR A 113 -21.25 18.01 10.88
CA TYR A 113 -21.43 16.68 11.46
C TYR A 113 -20.09 15.93 11.58
N THR A 114 -19.24 15.99 10.56
CA THR A 114 -17.93 15.36 10.59
C THR A 114 -17.04 15.92 11.69
N ILE A 115 -17.01 17.25 11.85
CA ILE A 115 -16.28 17.93 12.94
C ILE A 115 -16.82 17.45 14.30
N PHE A 116 -18.14 17.40 14.47
CA PHE A 116 -18.77 16.91 15.69
C PHE A 116 -18.36 15.47 16.02
N VAL A 117 -18.48 14.53 15.08
CA VAL A 117 -18.13 13.11 15.30
C VAL A 117 -16.64 12.96 15.62
N MET A 118 -15.77 13.71 14.93
CA MET A 118 -14.33 13.71 15.22
C MET A 118 -14.04 14.20 16.64
N ASN A 119 -14.65 15.31 17.06
CA ASN A 119 -14.45 15.88 18.39
C ASN A 119 -15.02 14.95 19.48
N ARG A 120 -16.21 14.39 19.27
CA ARG A 120 -16.82 13.39 20.16
C ARG A 120 -15.92 12.16 20.33
N SER A 121 -15.42 11.61 19.23
CA SER A 121 -14.58 10.41 19.23
C SER A 121 -13.25 10.68 19.93
N ARG A 122 -12.61 11.83 19.67
CA ARG A 122 -11.39 12.24 20.37
C ARG A 122 -11.63 12.42 21.87
N LYS A 123 -12.68 13.16 22.24
CA LYS A 123 -13.03 13.40 23.65
C LYS A 123 -13.21 12.07 24.39
N LYS A 124 -13.96 11.14 23.83
CA LYS A 124 -14.18 9.80 24.40
C LYS A 124 -12.86 9.07 24.68
N ILE A 125 -11.97 9.00 23.68
CA ILE A 125 -10.68 8.32 23.85
C ILE A 125 -9.80 8.99 24.92
N TYR A 126 -9.78 10.33 24.97
CA TYR A 126 -9.00 11.03 25.99
C TYR A 126 -9.60 10.88 27.38
N THR A 127 -10.93 10.87 27.53
CA THR A 127 -11.57 10.61 28.83
C THR A 127 -11.30 9.20 29.32
N ASP A 128 -11.44 8.20 28.44
CA ASP A 128 -11.18 6.80 28.78
C ASP A 128 -9.71 6.60 29.19
N PHE A 129 -8.78 7.29 28.53
CA PHE A 129 -7.36 7.25 28.86
C PHE A 129 -7.04 7.84 30.24
N VAL A 130 -7.67 8.96 30.61
CA VAL A 130 -7.48 9.57 31.93
C VAL A 130 -8.05 8.68 33.04
N LEU A 131 -9.23 8.08 32.81
CA LEU A 131 -9.89 7.20 33.79
C LEU A 131 -9.19 5.85 33.95
N ALA A 132 -8.51 5.34 32.92
CA ALA A 132 -7.75 4.10 33.00
C ALA A 132 -6.36 4.27 33.65
N GLY A 133 -5.91 5.51 33.86
CA GLY A 133 -4.61 5.83 34.46
C GLY A 133 -4.68 6.23 35.94
N THR A 134 -5.87 6.27 36.52
CA THR A 134 -6.13 6.44 37.97
C THR A 134 -6.52 5.11 38.58
#